data_AF-A0A9D1UV36-F1
#
_entry.id   AF-A0A9D1UV36-F1
#
_cell.length_a   1.000
_cell.length_b   1.000
_cell.length_c   1.000
_cell.angle_alpha   90.00
_cell.angle_beta   90.00
_cell.angle_gamma   90.00
#
_symmetry.space_group_name_H-M   'P 1'
#
loop_
_entity.id
_entity.type
_entity.pdbx_description
1 polymer ?
#
loop_
_entity_poly.entity_id
_entity_poly.type
_entity_poly.pdbx_seq_one_letter_code
_entity_poly.pdbx_strand_id
1 'polypeptide(L)'
;MELPTGLTPELAPLYWLLGDWEGQGRLGSGEEGDQLFGQRVSFRDSGLEFVEYRAESWLADDDGAWLRPLSVETGFWALDRPRTDSDVGPG
;
A
#
# COMPACT_ATOMS: atom_id res chain seq x y z
N MET A 1 1.98 -15.68 -12.59
CA MET A 1 1.14 -14.63 -11.99
C MET A 1 0.59 -13.82 -13.14
N GLU A 2 -0.73 -13.80 -13.29
CA GLU A 2 -1.43 -13.22 -14.43
C GLU A 2 -1.86 -11.80 -14.08
N LEU A 3 -1.68 -10.85 -15.01
CA LEU A 3 -2.08 -9.46 -14.80
C LEU A 3 -3.62 -9.38 -14.78
N PRO A 4 -4.23 -8.63 -13.84
CA PRO A 4 -5.67 -8.39 -13.86
C PRO A 4 -6.07 -7.76 -15.19
N THR A 5 -7.02 -8.35 -15.89
CA THR A 5 -7.44 -7.92 -17.23
C THR A 5 -8.18 -6.58 -17.26
N GLY A 6 -8.40 -5.95 -16.11
CA GLY A 6 -9.09 -4.66 -15.96
C GLY A 6 -8.23 -3.53 -15.41
N LEU A 7 -6.94 -3.77 -15.15
CA LEU A 7 -6.03 -2.74 -14.65
C LEU A 7 -5.62 -1.82 -15.80
N THR A 8 -5.70 -0.51 -15.59
CA THR A 8 -5.18 0.48 -16.55
C THR A 8 -3.71 0.17 -16.87
N PRO A 9 -3.27 0.10 -18.13
CA PRO A 9 -1.91 -0.29 -18.50
C PRO A 9 -0.81 0.49 -17.77
N GLU A 10 -1.08 1.75 -17.45
CA GLU A 10 -0.23 2.66 -16.70
C GLU A 10 0.11 2.13 -15.31
N LEU A 11 -0.78 1.34 -14.70
CA LEU A 11 -0.60 0.76 -13.38
C LEU A 11 0.05 -0.62 -13.38
N ALA A 12 0.36 -1.19 -14.56
CA ALA A 12 0.99 -2.50 -14.66
C ALA A 12 2.27 -2.65 -13.81
N PRO A 13 3.13 -1.63 -13.61
CA PRO A 13 4.28 -1.73 -12.70
C PRO A 13 3.92 -1.75 -11.21
N LEU A 14 2.73 -1.26 -10.83
CA LEU A 14 2.24 -1.18 -9.45
C LEU A 14 1.28 -2.32 -9.09
N TYR A 15 0.92 -3.20 -10.03
CA TYR A 15 -0.10 -4.24 -9.83
C TYR A 15 0.12 -5.11 -8.59
N TRP A 16 1.38 -5.35 -8.23
CA TRP A 16 1.76 -6.20 -7.11
C TRP A 16 1.44 -5.59 -5.76
N LEU A 17 1.19 -4.27 -5.68
CA LEU A 17 0.78 -3.58 -4.46
C LEU A 17 -0.72 -3.76 -4.18
N LEU A 18 -1.54 -4.00 -5.21
CA LEU A 18 -2.99 -4.05 -5.09
C LEU A 18 -3.42 -5.16 -4.14
N GLY A 19 -4.28 -4.80 -3.18
CA GLY A 19 -4.77 -5.71 -2.16
C GLY A 19 -4.63 -5.15 -0.75
N ASP A 20 -4.68 -6.05 0.22
CA ASP A 20 -4.58 -5.75 1.64
C ASP A 20 -3.32 -6.39 2.22
N TRP A 21 -2.59 -5.60 2.99
CA TRP A 21 -1.35 -5.97 3.64
C TRP A 21 -1.50 -5.78 5.14
N GLU A 22 -1.01 -6.75 5.91
CA GLU A 22 -0.97 -6.66 7.35
C GLU A 22 0.39 -7.16 7.84
N GLY A 23 0.93 -6.47 8.84
CA GLY A 23 2.21 -6.84 9.42
C GLY A 23 2.46 -6.13 10.74
N GLN A 24 3.61 -6.41 11.31
CA GLN A 24 4.09 -5.81 12.54
C GLN A 24 5.50 -5.28 12.35
N GLY A 25 5.87 -4.30 13.16
CA GLY A 25 7.21 -3.73 13.20
C GLY A 25 7.54 -3.18 14.58
N ARG A 26 8.74 -2.59 14.71
CA ARG A 26 9.17 -1.87 15.90
C ARG A 26 9.29 -0.38 15.60
N LEU A 27 8.85 0.45 16.54
CA LEU A 27 8.98 1.90 16.49
C LEU A 27 10.44 2.31 16.75
N GLY A 28 10.79 3.56 16.44
CA GLY A 28 12.13 4.09 16.73
C GLY A 28 13.20 3.51 15.80
N SER A 29 14.32 3.05 16.38
CA SER A 29 15.45 2.44 15.65
C SER A 29 15.17 1.02 15.19
N GLY A 30 14.17 0.35 15.78
CA GLY A 30 13.81 -1.02 15.48
C GLY A 30 14.64 -2.06 16.23
N GLU A 31 15.27 -1.68 17.34
CA GLU A 31 16.13 -2.55 18.16
C GLU A 31 15.32 -3.38 19.16
N GLU A 32 15.98 -4.35 19.80
CA GLU A 32 15.36 -5.13 20.88
C GLU A 32 14.99 -4.22 22.06
N GLY A 33 13.74 -4.32 22.54
CA GLY A 33 13.19 -3.43 23.57
C GLY A 33 12.40 -2.24 23.01
N ASP A 34 12.49 -1.95 21.70
CA ASP A 34 11.63 -0.94 21.08
C ASP A 34 10.17 -1.40 21.03
N GLN A 35 9.23 -0.46 21.23
CA GLN A 35 7.79 -0.72 21.21
C GLN A 35 7.34 -1.32 19.88
N LEU A 36 6.44 -2.30 19.94
CA LEU A 36 5.85 -2.93 18.75
C LEU A 36 4.70 -2.10 18.20
N PHE A 37 4.49 -2.19 16.89
CA PHE A 37 3.30 -1.67 16.24
C PHE A 37 2.76 -2.68 15.22
N GLY A 38 1.45 -2.73 15.08
CA GLY A 38 0.77 -3.39 13.96
C GLY A 38 0.42 -2.36 12.89
N GLN A 39 0.41 -2.78 11.64
CA GLN A 39 0.03 -1.92 10.52
C GLN A 39 -0.81 -2.69 9.50
N ARG A 40 -1.88 -2.05 9.04
CA ARG A 40 -2.65 -2.48 7.88
C ARG A 40 -2.51 -1.45 6.77
N VAL A 41 -2.30 -1.91 5.56
CA VAL A 41 -2.24 -1.06 4.36
C VAL A 41 -3.13 -1.65 3.29
N SER A 42 -4.00 -0.84 2.72
CA SER A 42 -4.83 -1.22 1.58
C SER A 42 -4.43 -0.38 0.37
N PHE A 43 -4.24 -1.04 -0.77
CA PHE A 43 -4.12 -0.39 -2.07
C PHE A 43 -5.32 -0.80 -2.93
N ARG A 44 -5.92 0.17 -3.61
CA ARG A 44 -7.11 -0.01 -4.44
C ARG A 44 -6.91 0.64 -5.80
N ASP A 45 -7.35 -0.07 -6.82
CA ASP A 45 -7.49 0.46 -8.16
C ASP A 45 -8.84 1.19 -8.27
N SER A 46 -8.81 2.41 -8.81
CA SER A 46 -9.99 3.23 -9.06
C SER A 46 -10.42 3.24 -10.54
N GLY A 47 -9.68 2.54 -11.41
CA GLY A 47 -9.81 2.60 -12.86
C GLY A 47 -9.18 3.84 -13.49
N LEU A 48 -8.42 4.60 -12.71
CA LEU A 48 -7.67 5.79 -13.14
C LEU A 48 -6.18 5.47 -13.21
N GLU A 49 -5.35 6.44 -13.63
CA GLU A 49 -3.90 6.28 -13.80
C GLU A 49 -3.12 6.40 -12.46
N PHE A 50 -3.76 6.06 -11.34
CA PHE A 50 -3.17 6.05 -10.00
C PHE A 50 -3.80 4.96 -9.12
N VAL A 51 -3.08 4.50 -8.10
CA VAL A 51 -3.64 3.66 -7.03
C VAL A 51 -3.93 4.51 -5.80
N GLU A 52 -5.07 4.24 -5.16
CA GLU A 52 -5.41 4.81 -3.87
C GLU A 52 -4.80 3.95 -2.77
N TYR A 53 -4.25 4.57 -1.73
CA TYR A 53 -3.79 3.83 -0.56
C TYR A 53 -4.34 4.41 0.73
N ARG A 54 -4.53 3.53 1.72
CA ARG A 54 -4.79 3.86 3.12
C ARG A 54 -3.93 2.98 4.00
N ALA A 55 -3.15 3.59 4.89
CA ALA A 55 -2.31 2.92 5.87
C ALA A 55 -2.72 3.35 7.27
N GLU A 56 -2.91 2.37 8.16
CA GLU A 56 -3.29 2.59 9.56
C GLU A 56 -2.35 1.80 10.44
N SER A 57 -1.84 2.44 11.49
CA SER A 57 -0.93 1.82 12.45
C SER A 57 -1.45 1.95 13.88
N TRP A 58 -1.14 0.95 14.69
CA TRP A 58 -1.50 0.87 16.10
C TRP A 58 -0.31 0.42 16.92
N LEU A 59 -0.16 0.98 18.12
CA LEU A 59 0.75 0.43 19.12
C LEU A 59 0.26 -0.98 19.45
N ALA A 60 1.19 -1.92 19.57
CA ALA A 60 0.91 -3.29 19.91
C ALA A 60 1.70 -3.70 21.16
N ASP A 61 1.19 -4.68 21.90
CA ASP A 61 1.96 -5.38 22.94
C ASP A 61 2.79 -6.53 22.36
N ASP A 62 3.53 -7.21 23.23
CA ASP A 62 4.41 -8.33 22.86
C ASP A 62 3.65 -9.56 22.31
N ASP A 63 2.36 -9.67 22.59
CA ASP A 63 1.48 -10.71 22.03
C ASP A 63 0.87 -10.28 20.68
N GLY A 64 1.18 -9.07 20.21
CA GLY A 64 0.69 -8.51 18.96
C GLY A 64 -0.73 -7.95 19.04
N ALA A 65 -1.31 -7.84 20.23
CA ALA A 65 -2.63 -7.26 20.42
C ALA A 65 -2.57 -5.73 20.27
N TRP A 66 -3.55 -5.19 19.57
CA TRP A 66 -3.61 -3.76 19.29
C TRP A 66 -4.07 -2.99 20.52
N LEU A 67 -3.30 -1.97 20.89
CA LEU A 67 -3.53 -1.16 22.08
C LEU A 67 -4.21 0.17 21.74
N ARG A 68 -3.56 1.02 20.93
CA ARG A 68 -4.09 2.33 20.54
C ARG A 68 -3.62 2.76 19.15
N PRO A 69 -4.38 3.61 18.43
CA PRO A 69 -3.93 4.15 17.15
C PRO A 69 -2.63 4.97 17.29
N LEU A 70 -1.80 4.92 16.24
CA LEU A 70 -0.59 5.72 16.08
C LEU A 70 -0.73 6.71 14.93
N SER A 71 -0.86 6.23 13.70
CA SER A 71 -1.03 7.06 12.51
C SER A 71 -2.10 6.52 11.58
N VAL A 72 -2.67 7.44 10.79
CA VAL A 72 -3.48 7.14 9.61
C VAL A 72 -2.94 8.00 8.48
N GLU A 73 -2.58 7.36 7.38
CA GLU A 73 -2.08 8.00 6.17
C GLU A 73 -2.93 7.55 4.99
N THR A 74 -3.22 8.48 4.08
CA THR A 74 -4.04 8.22 2.90
C THR A 74 -3.52 9.06 1.74
N GLY A 75 -3.63 8.53 0.53
CA GLY A 75 -3.23 9.28 -0.65
C GLY A 75 -3.28 8.45 -1.92
N PHE A 76 -2.51 8.92 -2.90
CA PHE A 76 -2.51 8.39 -4.26
C PHE A 76 -1.08 8.17 -4.72
N TRP A 77 -0.80 7.03 -5.34
CA TRP A 77 0.48 6.75 -5.99
C TRP A 77 0.26 6.68 -7.49
N ALA A 78 1.00 7.51 -8.23
CA ALA A 78 1.03 7.54 -9.68
C ALA A 78 2.49 7.36 -10.13
N LEU A 79 2.69 6.78 -11.32
CA LEU A 79 4.02 6.70 -11.90
C LEU A 79 4.43 8.05 -12.48
N ASP A 80 5.57 8.58 -12.02
CA ASP A 80 6.19 9.74 -12.66
C ASP A 80 6.98 9.28 -13.89
N ARG A 81 6.28 9.17 -15.04
CA ARG A 81 6.89 8.87 -16.33
C ARG A 81 6.16 9.56 -17.47
N PRO A 82 6.86 9.85 -18.59
CA PRO A 82 6.19 10.31 -19.79
C PRO A 82 5.16 9.29 -20.28
N ARG A 83 4.01 9.80 -20.74
CA ARG A 83 3.01 9.01 -21.46
C ARG A 83 3.56 8.64 -22.83
N THR A 84 3.35 7.39 -23.22
CA THR A 84 3.78 6.81 -24.50
C THR A 84 2.57 6.29 -25.26
N ASP A 85 2.72 6.09 -26.57
CA ASP A 85 1.62 5.56 -27.41
C ASP A 85 1.16 4.16 -26.97
N SER A 86 2.01 3.39 -26.30
CA SER A 86 1.69 2.08 -25.73
C SER A 86 0.79 2.12 -24.50
N ASP A 87 0.58 3.30 -23.91
CA ASP A 87 -0.28 3.49 -22.73
C ASP A 87 -1.75 3.65 -23.10
N VAL A 88 -2.04 4.04 -24.34
CA VAL A 88 -3.41 4.04 -24.85
C VAL A 88 -3.86 2.58 -24.95
N GLY A 89 -4.72 2.14 -24.02
CA GLY A 89 -5.36 0.83 -24.08
C GLY A 89 -6.05 0.60 -25.43
N PRO A 90 -6.41 -0.65 -25.78
CA PRO A 90 -7.08 -0.93 -27.04
C PRO A 90 -8.35 -0.08 -27.14
N GLY A 91 -8.33 0.88 -28.08
CA GLY A 91 -9.46 1.78 -28.35
C GLY A 91 -10.68 1.05 -28.87
#